data_AF-A0A1R4ETT3-F1
#
_entry.id   AF-A0A1R4ETT3-F1
#
_cell.length_a   1.000
_cell.length_b   1.000
_cell.length_c   1.000
_cell.angle_alpha   90.00
_cell.angle_beta   90.00
_cell.angle_gamma   90.00
#
_symmetry.space_group_name_H-M   'P 1'
#
loop_
_entity.id
_entity.type
_entity.pdbx_description
1 polymer ?
#
loop_
_entity_poly.entity_id
_entity_poly.type
_entity_poly.pdbx_seq_one_letter_code
_entity_poly.pdbx_strand_id
1 'polypeptide(L)'
;MDLTRVQVTGSILTVELRYTPPPGETVSQWFFNLSDVSVIDDATSQRYGVLQDEEKKWMAAPLSGGRIGVSTGRDKPAIIWFKFPAPPADSATISLNMPDVSPFDGVPVQR
;
A
#
# COMPACT_ATOMS: atom_id res chain seq x y z
N MET A 1 -3.11 -12.16 1.09
CA MET A 1 -2.94 -10.75 0.67
C MET A 1 -2.12 -10.81 -0.58
N ASP A 2 -2.60 -10.17 -1.65
CA ASP A 2 -1.95 -10.22 -2.95
C ASP A 2 -1.61 -8.80 -3.39
N LEU A 3 -0.38 -8.59 -3.83
CA LEU A 3 0.03 -7.33 -4.46
C LEU A 3 -0.47 -7.33 -5.91
N THR A 4 -1.39 -6.43 -6.24
CA THR A 4 -2.05 -6.41 -7.55
C THR A 4 -1.48 -5.36 -8.49
N ARG A 5 -0.85 -4.30 -7.96
CA ARG A 5 -0.24 -3.24 -8.76
C ARG A 5 0.90 -2.56 -8.04
N VAL A 6 2.00 -2.30 -8.75
CA VAL A 6 3.08 -1.39 -8.37
C VAL A 6 3.48 -0.60 -9.61
N GLN A 7 3.01 0.64 -9.69
CA GLN A 7 3.17 1.45 -10.90
C GLN A 7 3.43 2.92 -10.59
N VAL A 8 4.40 3.50 -11.27
CA VAL A 8 4.68 4.92 -11.30
C VAL A 8 3.83 5.59 -12.38
N THR A 9 3.26 6.75 -12.06
CA THR A 9 2.62 7.64 -13.04
C THR A 9 3.00 9.07 -12.68
N GLY A 10 3.77 9.72 -13.54
CA GLY A 10 4.40 11.01 -13.22
C GLY A 10 5.35 10.85 -12.03
N SER A 11 5.13 11.64 -10.98
CA SER A 11 5.94 11.64 -9.75
C SER A 11 5.37 10.77 -8.61
N ILE A 12 4.36 9.95 -8.90
CA ILE A 12 3.65 9.15 -7.87
C ILE A 12 3.82 7.66 -8.16
N LEU A 13 4.27 6.92 -7.15
CA LEU A 13 4.16 5.46 -7.12
C LEU A 13 2.82 5.07 -6.48
N THR A 14 2.02 4.28 -7.19
CA THR A 14 0.79 3.68 -6.67
C THR A 14 1.03 2.21 -6.40
N VAL A 15 0.72 1.78 -5.18
CA VAL A 15 0.72 0.37 -4.77
C VAL A 15 -0.71 -0.04 -4.43
N GLU A 16 -1.18 -1.13 -5.03
CA GLU A 16 -2.50 -1.71 -4.79
C GLU A 16 -2.35 -3.15 -4.31
N LEU A 17 -3.13 -3.51 -3.30
CA LEU A 17 -3.24 -4.83 -2.75
C LEU A 17 -4.70 -5.29 -2.74
N ARG A 18 -4.87 -6.60 -2.81
CA ARG A 18 -6.13 -7.30 -2.59
C ARG A 18 -6.03 -8.18 -1.36
N TYR A 19 -6.93 -7.96 -0.42
CA TYR A 19 -7.17 -8.87 0.68
C TYR A 19 -8.41 -9.72 0.39
N THR A 20 -8.24 -11.03 0.34
CA THR A 20 -9.34 -11.99 0.19
C THR A 20 -9.49 -12.75 1.51
N PRO A 21 -10.64 -12.65 2.21
CA PRO A 21 -10.86 -13.42 3.43
C PRO A 21 -10.99 -14.92 3.11
N PRO A 22 -10.72 -15.83 4.08
CA PRO A 22 -11.04 -17.25 3.91
C PRO A 22 -12.52 -17.46 3.55
N PRO A 23 -12.87 -18.54 2.83
CA PRO A 23 -14.25 -18.81 2.43
C PRO A 23 -15.22 -18.81 3.62
N GLY A 24 -16.31 -18.04 3.51
CA GLY A 24 -17.31 -17.92 4.58
C GLY A 24 -16.94 -16.99 5.73
N GLU A 25 -15.72 -16.46 5.77
CA GLU A 25 -15.26 -15.49 6.78
C GLU A 25 -15.44 -14.03 6.35
N THR A 26 -15.39 -13.14 7.33
CA THR A 26 -15.41 -11.69 7.13
C THR A 26 -14.44 -11.01 8.07
N VAL A 27 -13.79 -9.96 7.61
CA VAL A 27 -13.08 -9.00 8.46
C VAL A 27 -14.01 -7.82 8.64
N SER A 28 -14.48 -7.61 9.88
CA SER A 28 -15.33 -6.46 10.18
C SER A 28 -14.48 -5.18 10.27
N GLN A 29 -13.30 -5.26 10.87
CA GLN A 29 -12.46 -4.10 11.17
C GLN A 29 -10.99 -4.49 11.37
N TRP A 30 -10.16 -4.31 10.35
CA TRP A 30 -8.69 -4.32 10.50
C TRP A 30 -8.16 -2.91 10.31
N PHE A 31 -7.53 -2.37 11.36
CA PHE A 31 -7.05 -0.99 11.40
C PHE A 31 -5.55 -0.93 11.61
N PHE A 32 -4.89 -0.04 10.86
CA PHE A 32 -3.49 0.29 11.07
C PHE A 32 -3.18 1.73 10.61
N ASN A 33 -2.09 2.31 11.14
CA ASN A 33 -1.72 3.68 10.80
C ASN A 33 -0.95 3.72 9.48
N LEU A 34 -1.12 4.80 8.73
CA LEU A 34 -0.37 5.03 7.50
C LEU A 34 1.11 5.38 7.74
N SER A 35 1.45 5.86 8.94
CA SER A 35 2.85 6.08 9.35
C SER A 35 3.67 4.80 9.40
N ASP A 36 2.99 3.66 9.58
CA ASP A 36 3.60 2.34 9.73
C ASP A 36 3.71 1.63 8.36
N VAL A 37 3.25 2.28 7.28
CA VAL A 37 3.35 1.80 5.90
C VAL A 37 4.47 2.56 5.19
N SER A 38 5.33 1.84 4.48
CA SER A 38 6.40 2.45 3.70
C SER A 38 6.86 1.60 2.53
N VAL A 39 7.43 2.29 1.55
CA VAL A 39 8.18 1.67 0.46
C VAL A 39 9.67 1.95 0.67
N ILE A 40 10.53 0.97 0.43
CA ILE A 40 11.98 1.12 0.39
C ILE A 40 12.41 0.94 -1.07
N ASP A 41 13.22 1.86 -1.59
CA ASP A 41 13.95 1.64 -2.84
C ASP A 41 15.12 0.69 -2.58
N ASP A 42 15.11 -0.48 -3.23
CA ASP A 42 16.10 -1.53 -2.97
C ASP A 42 17.51 -1.13 -3.44
N ALA A 43 17.62 -0.21 -4.40
CA ALA A 43 18.90 0.26 -4.92
C ALA A 43 19.61 1.22 -3.95
N THR A 44 18.84 2.06 -3.26
CA THR A 44 19.37 3.15 -2.42
C THR A 44 19.13 2.95 -0.93
N SER A 45 18.32 1.94 -0.56
CA SER A 45 17.77 1.76 0.80
C SER A 45 16.95 2.97 1.30
N GLN A 46 16.56 3.89 0.42
CA GLN A 46 15.77 5.06 0.80
C GLN A 46 14.34 4.64 1.14
N ARG A 47 13.86 5.07 2.32
CA ARG A 47 12.49 4.84 2.78
C ARG A 47 11.57 6.01 2.41
N TYR A 48 10.42 5.69 1.83
CA TYR A 48 9.34 6.61 1.50
C TYR A 48 8.07 6.29 2.29
N GLY A 49 7.45 7.31 2.86
CA GLY A 49 6.14 7.22 3.50
C GLY A 49 5.00 7.48 2.52
N VAL A 50 3.78 7.13 2.93
CA VAL A 50 2.56 7.44 2.17
C VAL A 50 2.43 8.96 2.00
N LEU A 51 1.98 9.40 0.82
CA LEU A 51 1.75 10.82 0.54
C LEU A 51 0.53 11.36 1.29
N GLN A 52 0.58 12.66 1.57
CA GLN A 52 -0.58 13.45 1.93
C GLN A 52 -0.83 14.47 0.82
N ASP A 53 -2.10 14.83 0.61
CA ASP A 53 -2.45 15.94 -0.27
C ASP A 53 -2.21 17.30 0.41
N GLU A 54 -2.52 18.38 -0.31
CA GLU A 54 -2.35 19.76 0.16
C GLU A 54 -3.18 20.07 1.42
N GLU A 55 -4.27 19.32 1.65
CA GLU A 55 -5.12 19.43 2.84
C GLU A 55 -4.65 18.53 4.00
N LYS A 56 -3.47 17.91 3.87
CA LYS A 56 -2.89 16.93 4.82
C LYS A 56 -3.70 15.65 4.96
N LYS A 57 -4.55 15.31 3.99
CA LYS A 57 -5.25 14.02 3.96
C LYS A 57 -4.36 12.97 3.31
N TRP A 58 -4.34 11.78 3.91
CA TRP A 58 -3.59 10.66 3.36
C TRP A 58 -4.10 10.26 1.97
N MET A 59 -3.17 10.05 1.05
CA MET A 59 -3.45 9.57 -0.30
C MET A 59 -3.45 8.04 -0.31
N ALA A 60 -4.49 7.45 0.27
CA ALA A 60 -4.67 6.01 0.40
C ALA A 60 -6.15 5.67 0.54
N ALA A 61 -6.50 4.39 0.41
CA ALA A 61 -7.82 3.88 0.80
C ALA A 61 -7.74 2.37 1.15
N PRO A 62 -8.73 1.83 1.89
CA PRO A 62 -9.86 2.52 2.51
C PRO A 62 -9.42 3.28 3.77
N LEU A 63 -9.91 4.52 3.93
CA LEU A 63 -9.65 5.32 5.13
C LEU A 63 -10.86 5.32 6.07
N SER A 64 -10.59 5.23 7.37
CA SER A 64 -11.56 5.40 8.44
C SER A 64 -10.88 6.12 9.60
N GLY A 65 -11.37 7.32 9.94
CA GLY A 65 -10.80 8.16 11.00
C GLY A 65 -9.32 8.53 10.79
N GLY A 66 -8.87 8.67 9.53
CA GLY A 66 -7.47 9.00 9.19
C GLY A 66 -6.49 7.82 9.27
N ARG A 67 -7.00 6.59 9.46
CA ARG A 67 -6.24 5.33 9.45
C ARG A 67 -6.72 4.46 8.29
N ILE A 68 -5.98 3.42 7.94
CA ILE A 68 -6.56 2.38 7.08
C ILE A 68 -7.61 1.64 7.89
N GLY A 69 -8.78 1.43 7.31
CA GLY A 69 -9.87 0.65 7.90
C GLY A 69 -10.41 -0.34 6.89
N VAL A 70 -9.92 -1.58 6.94
CA VAL A 70 -10.32 -2.64 6.02
C VAL A 70 -11.52 -3.37 6.58
N SER A 71 -12.55 -3.51 5.75
CA SER A 71 -13.67 -4.41 5.99
C SER A 71 -13.96 -5.24 4.74
N THR A 72 -14.35 -6.49 4.94
CA THR A 72 -14.77 -7.40 3.86
C THR A 72 -16.20 -7.86 4.10
N GLY A 73 -16.95 -8.01 3.02
CA GLY A 73 -18.17 -8.81 3.04
C GLY A 73 -17.83 -10.30 2.93
N ARG A 74 -18.81 -11.17 3.17
CA ARG A 74 -18.64 -12.61 2.94
C ARG A 74 -18.24 -12.83 1.48
N ASP A 75 -17.11 -13.50 1.28
CA ASP A 75 -16.51 -13.80 -0.03
C ASP A 75 -16.28 -12.56 -0.92
N LYS A 76 -16.21 -11.36 -0.32
CA LYS A 76 -15.95 -10.10 -1.03
C LYS A 76 -14.56 -9.58 -0.66
N PRO A 77 -13.59 -9.58 -1.59
CA PRO A 77 -12.26 -9.07 -1.30
C PRO A 77 -12.30 -7.56 -1.05
N ALA A 78 -11.36 -7.08 -0.23
CA ALA A 78 -11.08 -5.66 -0.06
C ALA A 78 -9.91 -5.24 -0.95
N ILE A 79 -9.99 -4.03 -1.50
CA ILE A 79 -8.89 -3.40 -2.22
C ILE A 79 -8.30 -2.33 -1.32
N ILE A 80 -6.99 -2.35 -1.18
CA ILE A 80 -6.21 -1.40 -0.38
C ILE A 80 -5.21 -0.76 -1.32
N TRP A 81 -5.08 0.55 -1.30
CA TRP A 81 -4.06 1.23 -2.09
C TRP A 81 -3.42 2.39 -1.34
N PHE A 82 -2.17 2.65 -1.71
CA PHE A 82 -1.34 3.70 -1.15
C PHE A 82 -0.63 4.43 -2.28
N LYS A 83 -0.44 5.75 -2.12
CA LYS A 83 0.39 6.55 -2.99
C LYS A 83 1.65 7.00 -2.25
N PHE A 84 2.79 6.86 -2.90
CA PHE A 84 4.11 7.25 -2.40
C PHE A 84 4.77 8.22 -3.39
N PRO A 85 5.78 8.99 -2.98
CA PRO A 85 6.72 9.57 -3.94
C PRO A 85 7.25 8.48 -4.88
N ALA A 86 7.34 8.77 -6.18
CA ALA A 86 8.01 7.86 -7.10
C ALA A 86 9.50 7.75 -6.75
N PRO A 87 10.07 6.53 -6.66
CA PRO A 87 11.50 6.37 -6.51
C PRO A 87 12.24 6.87 -7.78
N PRO A 88 13.54 7.18 -7.68
CA PRO A 88 14.40 7.57 -8.80
C PRO A 88 14.20 6.73 -10.06
N ALA A 89 14.38 7.31 -11.25
CA ALA A 89 14.03 6.65 -12.52
C ALA A 89 14.77 5.33 -12.77
N ASP A 90 15.95 5.18 -12.18
CA ASP A 90 16.83 4.00 -12.20
C ASP A 90 16.50 2.95 -11.13
N SER A 91 15.64 3.27 -10.16
CA SER A 91 15.13 2.28 -9.19
C SER A 91 14.22 1.28 -9.89
N ALA A 92 14.72 0.05 -10.02
CA ALA A 92 14.06 -1.05 -10.72
C ALA A 92 13.07 -1.83 -9.83
N THR A 93 13.38 -1.95 -8.54
CA THR A 93 12.55 -2.68 -7.56
C THR A 93 12.37 -1.90 -6.28
N ILE A 94 11.32 -2.27 -5.55
CA ILE A 94 11.01 -1.73 -4.23
C ILE A 94 10.63 -2.84 -3.26
N SER A 95 10.75 -2.55 -1.97
CA SER A 95 10.22 -3.36 -0.89
C SER A 95 9.07 -2.64 -0.16
N LEU A 96 7.88 -3.25 -0.11
CA LEU A 96 6.73 -2.71 0.63
C LEU A 96 6.68 -3.30 2.04
N ASN A 97 6.61 -2.42 3.03
CA ASN A 97 6.38 -2.74 4.43
C ASN A 97 5.03 -2.21 4.90
N MET A 98 4.25 -3.06 5.56
CA MET A 98 3.00 -2.67 6.23
C MET A 98 2.72 -3.56 7.44
N PRO A 99 1.91 -3.10 8.41
CA PRO A 99 1.58 -3.89 9.60
C PRO A 99 0.86 -5.20 9.27
N ASP A 100 1.09 -6.23 10.09
CA ASP A 100 0.42 -7.55 10.06
C ASP A 100 0.54 -8.34 8.74
N VAL A 101 1.37 -7.89 7.80
CA VAL A 101 1.65 -8.56 6.54
C VAL A 101 3.16 -8.69 6.39
N SER A 102 3.62 -9.84 5.92
CA SER A 102 5.02 -10.01 5.55
C SER A 102 5.42 -8.98 4.49
N PRO A 103 6.67 -8.46 4.52
CA PRO A 103 7.16 -7.56 3.49
C PRO A 103 7.04 -8.17 2.09
N PHE A 104 6.79 -7.31 1.10
CA PHE A 104 6.92 -7.68 -0.31
C PHE A 104 8.23 -7.10 -0.81
N ASP A 105 9.28 -7.92 -0.83
CA ASP A 105 10.62 -7.49 -1.20
C ASP A 105 10.89 -7.68 -2.71
N GLY A 106 11.75 -6.83 -3.29
CA GLY A 106 12.22 -6.98 -4.67
C GLY A 106 11.12 -6.85 -5.72
N VAL A 107 10.06 -6.09 -5.44
CA VAL A 107 8.92 -5.94 -6.34
C VAL A 107 9.29 -5.02 -7.51
N PRO A 108 9.15 -5.46 -8.78
CA PRO A 108 9.44 -4.62 -9.93
C PRO A 108 8.51 -3.41 -10.01
N VAL A 109 9.08 -2.24 -10.28
CA VAL A 109 8.33 -1.01 -10.51
C VAL A 109 7.97 -0.88 -11.99
N GLN A 110 6.69 -0.76 -12.30
CA GLN A 110 6.23 -0.45 -13.67
C GLN A 110 6.18 1.06 -13.88
N ARG A 111 6.59 1.55 -15.05
CA ARG A 111 6.63 2.99 -15.38
C ARG A 111 5.88 3.26 -16.69
#